data_AF-A0A2V8BS19-F1
#
_entry.id   AF-A0A2V8BS19-F1
#
_cell.length_a   1.000
_cell.length_b   1.000
_cell.length_c   1.000
_cell.angle_alpha   90.00
_cell.angle_beta   90.00
_cell.angle_gamma   90.00
#
_symmetry.space_group_name_H-M   'P 1'
#
loop_
_entity.id
_entity.type
_entity.pdbx_description
1 polymer ?
#
loop_
_entity_poly.entity_id
_entity_poly.type
_entity_poly.pdbx_seq_one_letter_code
_entity_poly.pdbx_strand_id
1 'polypeptide(L)'
;MPQHASLSLERWSSFSIDQQILMIANEMHRAGKLLGSADAGRRLASYERVLNLTDLTVLAQRKRTLRRELLRWRDLVAELYMTPDPDSARHAAAFRVLLQFTPEASKQIAVLHNSLLSG
;
A
#
# COMPACT_ATOMS: atom_id res chain seq x y z
N MET A 1 8.42 12.25 20.17
CA MET A 1 9.53 11.35 19.84
C MET A 1 9.22 10.69 18.50
N PRO A 2 10.08 10.73 17.48
CA PRO A 2 9.73 10.16 16.19
C PRO A 2 9.93 8.64 16.26
N GLN A 3 8.88 7.90 16.60
CA GLN A 3 8.90 6.43 16.54
C GLN A 3 8.62 5.94 15.11
N HIS A 4 9.54 6.20 14.18
CA HIS A 4 9.61 5.45 12.92
C HIS A 4 11.07 5.37 12.50
N ALA A 5 11.76 4.30 12.87
CA ALA A 5 13.04 3.98 12.25
C ALA A 5 12.79 3.83 10.74
N SER A 6 13.34 4.75 9.94
CA SER A 6 13.26 4.65 8.49
C SER A 6 13.98 3.38 8.04
N LEU A 7 13.26 2.51 7.34
CA LEU A 7 13.89 1.34 6.71
C LEU A 7 14.85 1.83 5.63
N SER A 8 16.11 1.41 5.69
CA SER A 8 17.10 1.73 4.66
C SER A 8 16.78 0.97 3.37
N LEU A 9 17.21 1.51 2.22
CA LEU A 9 17.10 0.84 0.92
C LEU A 9 17.80 -0.52 0.93
N GLU A 10 18.97 -0.62 1.58
CA GLU A 10 19.73 -1.85 1.70
C GLU A 10 18.92 -2.93 2.42
N ARG A 11 18.39 -2.61 3.61
CA ARG A 11 17.55 -3.53 4.38
C ARG A 11 16.26 -3.86 3.63
N TRP A 12 15.67 -2.89 2.93
CA TRP A 12 14.47 -3.14 2.13
C TRP A 12 14.74 -4.09 0.98
N SER A 13 15.89 -3.97 0.33
CA SER A 13 16.29 -4.77 -0.83
C SER A 13 16.58 -6.24 -0.49
N SER A 14 16.72 -6.59 0.78
CA SER A 14 16.89 -8.00 1.20
C SER A 14 15.57 -8.78 1.26
N PHE A 15 14.43 -8.10 1.27
CA PHE A 15 13.12 -8.74 1.18
C PHE A 15 12.79 -9.14 -0.26
N SER A 16 12.08 -10.26 -0.43
CA SER A 16 11.53 -10.64 -1.73
C SER A 16 10.49 -9.62 -2.20
N ILE A 17 10.24 -9.56 -3.50
CA ILE A 17 9.19 -8.68 -4.04
C ILE A 17 7.81 -8.99 -3.42
N ASP A 18 7.51 -10.26 -3.16
CA ASP A 18 6.25 -10.66 -2.50
C ASP A 18 6.16 -10.08 -1.09
N GLN A 19 7.24 -10.14 -0.32
CA GLN A 19 7.30 -9.55 1.02
C GLN A 19 7.14 -8.03 0.97
N GLN A 20 7.83 -7.36 0.04
CA GLN A 20 7.72 -5.91 -0.13
C GLN A 20 6.28 -5.49 -0.44
N ILE A 21 5.62 -6.16 -1.41
CA ILE A 21 4.24 -5.89 -1.78
C ILE A 21 3.28 -6.18 -0.63
N LEU A 22 3.43 -7.30 0.09
CA LEU A 22 2.60 -7.63 1.24
C LEU A 22 2.76 -6.65 2.41
N MET A 23 3.96 -6.11 2.62
CA MET A 23 4.19 -5.07 3.62
C MET A 23 3.53 -3.74 3.24
N ILE A 24 3.57 -3.35 1.96
CA ILE A 24 2.80 -2.19 1.46
C ILE A 24 1.30 -2.46 1.64
N ALA A 25 0.84 -3.68 1.32
CA ALA A 25 -0.55 -4.11 1.46
C ALA A 25 -1.05 -4.02 2.91
N ASN A 26 -0.21 -4.34 3.89
CA ASN A 26 -0.56 -4.19 5.31
C ASN A 26 -0.88 -2.75 5.69
N GLU A 27 -0.14 -1.78 5.14
CA GLU A 27 -0.38 -0.36 5.40
C GLU A 27 -1.60 0.17 4.62
N MET A 28 -1.84 -0.33 3.40
CA MET A 28 -3.10 -0.08 2.69
C MET A 28 -4.30 -0.60 3.49
N HIS A 29 -4.24 -1.84 3.98
CA HIS A 29 -5.29 -2.41 4.81
C HIS A 29 -5.50 -1.62 6.12
N ARG A 30 -4.43 -1.12 6.74
CA ARG A 30 -4.51 -0.22 7.91
C ARG A 30 -5.23 1.08 7.57
N ALA A 31 -4.88 1.73 6.46
CA ALA A 31 -5.56 2.94 6.00
C ALA A 31 -7.04 2.68 5.71
N GLY A 32 -7.37 1.53 5.10
CA GLY A 32 -8.74 1.12 4.80
C GLY A 32 -9.63 1.03 6.04
N LYS A 33 -9.11 0.49 7.15
CA LYS A 33 -9.83 0.44 8.44
C LYS A 33 -10.13 1.81 9.06
N LEU A 34 -9.49 2.87 8.57
CA LEU A 34 -9.60 4.25 9.07
C LEU A 34 -10.40 5.16 8.12
N LEU A 35 -10.98 4.62 7.03
CA LEU A 35 -11.75 5.43 6.08
C LEU A 35 -13.04 5.99 6.71
N GLY A 36 -13.68 5.25 7.61
CA GLY A 36 -14.88 5.69 8.34
C GLY A 36 -14.61 6.29 9.73
N SER A 37 -13.35 6.44 10.14
CA SER A 37 -13.01 7.02 11.43
C SER A 37 -12.80 8.53 11.35
N ALA A 38 -13.02 9.24 12.46
CA ALA A 38 -12.65 10.66 12.58
C ALA A 38 -11.13 10.88 12.66
N ASP A 39 -10.34 9.80 12.66
CA ASP A 39 -8.87 9.85 12.84
C ASP A 39 -8.15 9.97 11.50
N ALA A 40 -8.35 11.12 10.86
CA ALA A 40 -7.71 11.45 9.58
C ALA A 40 -6.17 11.43 9.69
N GLY A 41 -5.61 11.82 10.84
CA GLY A 41 -4.17 11.84 11.08
C GLY A 41 -3.54 10.44 10.94
N ARG A 42 -4.11 9.42 11.59
CA ARG A 42 -3.60 8.04 11.45
C ARG A 42 -3.80 7.46 10.07
N ARG A 43 -4.88 7.85 9.37
CA ARG A 43 -5.10 7.43 7.99
C ARG A 43 -4.02 8.01 7.07
N LEU A 44 -3.75 9.31 7.18
CA LEU A 44 -2.69 9.98 6.41
C LEU A 44 -1.32 9.38 6.71
N ALA A 45 -0.99 9.12 7.97
CA ALA A 45 0.27 8.46 8.34
C ALA A 45 0.41 7.05 7.71
N SER A 46 -0.70 6.32 7.57
CA SER A 46 -0.71 5.01 6.90
C SER A 46 -0.42 5.16 5.40
N TYR A 47 -1.04 6.13 4.73
CA TYR A 47 -0.75 6.43 3.32
C TYR A 47 0.68 6.96 3.10
N GLU A 48 1.21 7.81 3.98
CA GLU A 48 2.61 8.22 3.94
C GLU A 48 3.54 7.01 4.02
N ARG A 49 3.21 6.04 4.87
CA ARG A 49 3.97 4.79 4.96
C ARG A 49 3.88 3.98 3.68
N VAL A 50 2.71 3.87 3.07
CA VAL A 50 2.50 3.22 1.77
C VAL A 50 3.39 3.87 0.71
N LEU A 51 3.35 5.20 0.57
CA LEU A 51 4.16 5.94 -0.40
C LEU A 51 5.66 5.71 -0.19
N ASN A 52 6.13 5.82 1.06
CA ASN A 52 7.53 5.58 1.41
C ASN A 52 8.02 4.18 1.04
N LEU A 53 7.25 3.14 1.36
CA LEU A 53 7.62 1.75 1.05
C LEU A 53 7.56 1.48 -0.47
N THR A 54 6.63 2.13 -1.17
CA THR A 54 6.53 2.06 -2.63
C THR A 54 7.75 2.69 -3.28
N ASP A 55 8.19 3.85 -2.81
CA ASP A 55 9.39 4.53 -3.30
C ASP A 55 10.65 3.69 -3.06
N LEU A 56 10.80 3.08 -1.88
CA LEU A 56 11.88 2.12 -1.62
C LEU A 56 11.82 0.91 -2.56
N THR A 57 10.62 0.42 -2.89
CA THR A 57 10.42 -0.71 -3.82
C THR A 57 10.78 -0.33 -5.25
N VAL A 58 10.41 0.87 -5.69
CA VAL A 58 10.78 1.44 -6.99
C VAL A 58 12.30 1.57 -7.12
N LEU A 59 12.98 2.03 -6.07
CA LEU A 59 14.45 2.17 -6.03
C LEU A 59 15.16 0.81 -6.02
N ALA A 60 14.63 -0.18 -5.30
CA ALA A 60 15.18 -1.54 -5.25
C ALA A 60 14.93 -2.35 -6.55
N GLN A 61 13.97 -1.93 -7.38
CA GLN A 61 13.51 -2.71 -8.53
C GLN A 61 14.40 -2.55 -9.77
N ARG A 62 14.92 -3.68 -10.26
CA ARG A 62 15.72 -3.76 -11.50
C ARG A 62 14.86 -3.87 -12.77
N LYS A 63 13.68 -4.48 -12.68
CA LYS A 63 12.77 -4.68 -13.83
C LYS A 63 12.03 -3.38 -14.17
N ARG A 64 12.34 -2.79 -15.33
CA ARG A 64 11.77 -1.51 -15.80
C ARG A 64 10.24 -1.52 -15.90
N THR A 65 9.65 -2.63 -16.33
CA THR A 65 8.19 -2.77 -16.48
C THR A 65 7.49 -2.68 -15.13
N LEU A 66 7.91 -3.50 -14.17
CA LEU A 66 7.39 -3.49 -12.79
C LEU A 66 7.59 -2.13 -12.12
N ARG A 67 8.78 -1.52 -12.29
CA ARG A 67 9.06 -0.18 -11.77
C ARG A 67 8.08 0.87 -12.30
N ARG A 68 7.74 0.82 -13.60
CA ARG A 68 6.77 1.74 -14.20
C ARG A 68 5.36 1.53 -13.65
N GLU A 69 4.92 0.28 -13.51
CA GLU A 69 3.58 0.02 -12.97
C GLU A 69 3.50 0.42 -11.49
N LEU A 70 4.57 0.24 -10.70
CA LEU A 70 4.65 0.73 -9.32
C LEU A 70 4.55 2.26 -9.25
N LEU A 71 5.21 2.99 -10.15
CA LEU A 71 5.10 4.45 -10.22
C LEU A 71 3.68 4.90 -10.57
N ARG A 72 3.02 4.24 -11.53
CA ARG A 72 1.61 4.53 -11.85
C ARG A 72 0.68 4.25 -10.68
N TRP A 73 0.92 3.13 -9.98
CA TRP A 73 0.15 2.77 -8.81
C TRP A 73 0.37 3.74 -7.63
N ARG A 74 1.61 4.23 -7.46
CA ARG A 74 1.95 5.25 -6.48
C ARG A 74 1.13 6.53 -6.69
N ASP A 75 0.92 6.95 -7.94
CA ASP A 75 0.12 8.14 -8.25
C ASP A 75 -1.33 7.97 -7.78
N LEU A 76 -1.93 6.77 -7.91
CA LEU A 76 -3.25 6.48 -7.36
C LEU A 76 -3.30 6.64 -5.84
N VAL A 77 -2.25 6.22 -5.13
CA VAL A 77 -2.17 6.40 -3.67
C VAL A 77 -1.92 7.86 -3.29
N ALA A 78 -1.14 8.59 -4.07
CA ALA A 78 -0.90 10.01 -3.85
C ALA A 78 -2.22 10.81 -3.97
N GLU A 79 -3.07 10.47 -4.93
CA GLU A 79 -4.42 11.05 -5.02
C GLU A 79 -5.26 10.75 -3.77
N LEU A 80 -5.25 9.50 -3.30
CA LEU A 80 -5.96 9.10 -2.06
C LEU A 80 -5.45 9.85 -0.83
N TYR A 81 -4.15 10.13 -0.76
CA TYR A 81 -3.54 10.90 0.33
C TYR A 81 -3.95 12.38 0.30
N MET A 82 -4.03 12.97 -0.88
CA MET A 82 -4.39 14.39 -1.05
C MET A 82 -5.89 14.67 -0.96
N THR A 83 -6.73 13.64 -1.08
CA THR A 83 -8.19 13.80 -1.05
C THR A 83 -8.67 14.04 0.39
N PRO A 84 -9.32 15.18 0.69
CA PRO A 84 -9.81 15.48 2.03
C PRO A 84 -10.86 14.47 2.51
N ASP A 85 -11.79 14.12 1.61
CA ASP A 85 -12.86 13.17 1.87
C ASP A 85 -12.45 11.76 1.42
N PRO A 86 -12.37 10.79 2.34
CA PRO A 86 -11.96 9.44 2.01
C PRO A 86 -12.94 8.74 1.05
N ASP A 87 -12.43 8.30 -0.10
CA ASP A 87 -13.17 7.49 -1.06
C ASP A 87 -12.84 6.00 -0.87
N SER A 88 -13.75 5.28 -0.21
CA SER A 88 -13.59 3.85 0.06
C SER A 88 -13.54 2.99 -1.19
N ALA A 89 -14.23 3.39 -2.27
CA ALA A 89 -14.25 2.63 -3.52
C ALA A 89 -12.90 2.76 -4.24
N ARG A 90 -12.37 3.99 -4.34
CA ARG A 90 -11.02 4.23 -4.90
C ARG A 90 -9.94 3.56 -4.08
N HIS A 91 -10.04 3.61 -2.75
CA HIS A 91 -9.12 2.89 -1.86
C HIS A 91 -9.13 1.38 -2.16
N ALA A 92 -10.32 0.77 -2.18
CA ALA A 92 -10.46 -0.66 -2.44
C ALA A 92 -9.92 -1.05 -3.83
N ALA A 93 -10.16 -0.22 -4.84
CA ALA A 93 -9.63 -0.42 -6.19
C ALA A 93 -8.08 -0.37 -6.21
N ALA A 94 -7.48 0.68 -5.63
CA ALA A 94 -6.03 0.80 -5.52
C ALA A 94 -5.42 -0.37 -4.74
N PHE A 95 -6.06 -0.78 -3.63
CA PHE A 95 -5.59 -1.90 -2.83
C PHE A 95 -5.66 -3.23 -3.61
N ARG A 96 -6.74 -3.47 -4.36
CA ARG A 96 -6.85 -4.66 -5.22
C ARG A 96 -5.78 -4.69 -6.30
N VAL A 97 -5.49 -3.55 -6.94
CA VAL A 97 -4.43 -3.45 -7.95
C VAL A 97 -3.07 -3.79 -7.34
N LEU A 98 -2.75 -3.30 -6.13
CA LEU A 98 -1.51 -3.64 -5.43
C LEU A 98 -1.33 -5.15 -5.27
N LEU A 99 -2.38 -5.84 -4.84
CA LEU A 99 -2.34 -7.29 -4.61
C LEU A 99 -2.15 -8.07 -5.93
N GLN A 100 -2.50 -7.50 -7.08
CA GLN A 100 -2.30 -8.12 -8.39
C GLN A 100 -0.85 -8.03 -8.90
N PHE A 101 0.04 -7.28 -8.24
CA PHE A 101 1.44 -7.16 -8.67
C PHE A 101 2.22 -8.46 -8.59
N THR A 102 1.84 -9.37 -7.68
CA THR A 102 2.48 -10.68 -7.58
C THR A 102 1.46 -11.79 -7.37
N PRO A 103 1.76 -13.03 -7.82
CA PRO A 103 0.89 -14.18 -7.58
C PRO A 103 0.67 -14.44 -6.09
N GLU A 104 1.70 -14.24 -5.25
CA GLU A 104 1.59 -14.46 -3.81
C GLU A 104 0.64 -13.46 -3.15
N ALA A 105 0.80 -12.17 -3.46
CA ALA A 105 -0.09 -11.13 -2.93
C ALA A 105 -1.53 -11.30 -3.42
N SER A 106 -1.73 -11.79 -4.65
CA SER A 106 -3.06 -11.98 -5.24
C SER A 106 -3.93 -12.97 -4.45
N LYS A 107 -3.32 -13.91 -3.72
CA LYS A 107 -4.04 -14.84 -2.83
C LYS A 107 -4.86 -14.11 -1.76
N GLN A 108 -4.44 -12.91 -1.35
CA GLN A 108 -5.15 -12.09 -0.36
C GLN A 108 -6.48 -11.54 -0.88
N ILE A 109 -6.68 -11.45 -2.20
CA ILE A 109 -7.91 -10.93 -2.81
C ILE A 109 -9.11 -11.81 -2.46
N ALA A 110 -8.92 -13.14 -2.45
CA ALA A 110 -9.98 -14.09 -2.08
C ALA A 110 -10.40 -13.91 -0.62
N VAL A 111 -9.44 -13.62 0.27
CA VAL A 111 -9.69 -13.40 1.70
C VAL A 111 -10.44 -12.08 1.94
N LEU A 112 -10.10 -11.02 1.20
CA LEU A 112 -10.77 -9.71 1.33
C LEU A 112 -12.25 -9.75 0.94
N HIS A 113 -12.64 -10.58 -0.03
CA HIS A 113 -14.04 -10.71 -0.45
C HIS A 113 -14.94 -11.29 0.67
N ASN A 114 -14.39 -12.19 1.50
CA ASN A 114 -15.14 -12.83 2.59
C ASN A 114 -15.31 -11.92 3.81
N SER A 115 -14.40 -10.96 4.01
CA SER A 115 -14.44 -10.03 5.14
C SER A 115 -15.52 -8.94 4.98
N LEU A 116 -15.96 -8.66 3.74
CA LEU A 116 -17.03 -7.69 3.45
C LEU A 116 -18.45 -8.30 3.51
N LEU A 117 -18.57 -9.63 3.54
CA LEU A 117 -19.85 -10.34 3.67
C LEU A 117 -20.18 -10.74 5.12
N SER A 118 -19.26 -10.48 6.05
CA SER A 118 -19.35 -10.90 7.46
C SER A 118 -19.51 -9.72 8.44
N GLY A 119 -19.71 -8.50 7.92
CA GLY A 119 -19.76 -7.25 8.70
C GLY A 119 -21.02 -6.45 8.45
#